data_AF-A0A931EA13-F1
#
_entry.id   AF-A0A931EA13-F1
#
_cell.length_a   1.000
_cell.length_b   1.000
_cell.length_c   1.000
_cell.angle_alpha   90.00
_cell.angle_beta   90.00
_cell.angle_gamma   90.00
#
_symmetry.space_group_name_H-M   'P 1'
#
loop_
_entity.id
_entity.type
_entity.pdbx_description
1 polymer ?
#
loop_
_entity_poly.entity_id
_entity_poly.type
_entity_poly.pdbx_seq_one_letter_code
_entity_poly.pdbx_strand_id
1 'polypeptide(L)'
;MKTKLFSITLFIILSLPLVASPISTPGTTVVNAEFLFQFKSDFPTATFKEVEFKDGHYKVYFISNNGKPSYALYSRDKELVETYFGISENDLPLISKSHINTKYPAHPIEATYLVTSPNRPARYIVKLKNTEDVMYSGEGYFLRYIKDLI
;
A
#
# COMPACT_ATOMS: atom_id res chain seq x y z
N MET A 1 -11.60 19.53 -84.94
CA MET A 1 -12.64 19.31 -83.90
C MET A 1 -11.94 18.91 -82.61
N LYS A 2 -12.10 19.70 -81.55
CA LYS A 2 -11.34 19.58 -80.29
C LYS A 2 -12.07 18.65 -79.31
N THR A 3 -11.33 17.73 -78.72
CA THR A 3 -11.76 16.67 -77.79
C THR A 3 -12.07 17.21 -76.39
N LYS A 4 -13.05 16.58 -75.73
CA LYS A 4 -13.60 16.92 -74.41
C LYS A 4 -12.58 16.69 -73.29
N LEU A 5 -12.48 17.63 -72.35
CA LEU A 5 -11.87 17.45 -71.04
C LEU A 5 -12.97 17.30 -69.98
N PHE A 6 -12.95 16.22 -69.23
CA PHE A 6 -13.39 16.16 -67.83
C PHE A 6 -12.55 15.07 -67.17
N SER A 7 -11.55 15.47 -66.38
CA SER A 7 -10.79 14.55 -65.54
C SER A 7 -11.18 14.83 -64.09
N ILE A 8 -11.72 13.80 -63.46
CA ILE A 8 -12.31 13.81 -62.12
C ILE A 8 -11.17 13.77 -61.09
N THR A 9 -11.09 14.79 -60.23
CA THR A 9 -10.17 14.80 -59.09
C THR A 9 -10.68 13.85 -58.02
N LEU A 10 -10.02 12.70 -57.88
CA LEU A 10 -10.29 11.70 -56.85
C LEU A 10 -9.59 12.11 -55.54
N PHE A 11 -10.36 12.56 -54.55
CA PHE A 11 -9.88 12.75 -53.18
C PHE A 11 -9.91 11.40 -52.43
N ILE A 12 -8.74 10.80 -52.22
CA ILE A 12 -8.60 9.65 -51.32
C ILE A 12 -8.50 10.21 -49.89
N ILE A 13 -9.59 10.06 -49.13
CA ILE A 13 -9.61 10.38 -47.71
C ILE A 13 -8.94 9.21 -46.98
N LEU A 14 -7.69 9.41 -46.56
CA LEU A 14 -6.94 8.45 -45.74
C LEU A 14 -7.47 8.54 -44.30
N SER A 15 -8.35 7.63 -43.91
CA SER A 15 -8.82 7.50 -42.52
C SER A 15 -7.74 6.81 -41.68
N LEU A 16 -7.01 7.60 -40.89
CA LEU A 16 -6.12 7.05 -39.86
C LEU A 16 -6.98 6.45 -38.73
N PRO A 17 -6.69 5.22 -38.26
CA PRO A 17 -7.36 4.69 -37.08
C PRO A 17 -7.00 5.56 -35.87
N LEU A 18 -8.05 6.03 -35.18
CA LEU A 18 -7.92 6.74 -33.91
C LEU A 18 -7.40 5.75 -32.86
N VAL A 19 -6.10 5.79 -32.59
CA VAL A 19 -5.50 5.02 -31.49
C VAL A 19 -5.99 5.65 -30.19
N ALA A 20 -6.98 5.02 -29.55
CA ALA A 20 -7.41 5.40 -28.22
C ALA A 20 -6.25 5.14 -27.25
N SER A 21 -5.63 6.20 -26.73
CA SER A 21 -4.69 6.08 -25.62
C SER A 21 -5.40 5.43 -24.43
N PRO A 22 -4.79 4.45 -23.75
CA PRO A 22 -5.38 3.86 -22.55
C PRO A 22 -5.59 4.97 -21.52
N ILE A 23 -6.85 5.13 -21.08
CA ILE A 23 -7.22 6.00 -19.97
C ILE A 23 -6.60 5.39 -18.72
N SER A 24 -5.47 5.94 -18.27
CA SER A 24 -4.90 5.62 -16.97
C SER A 24 -5.82 6.21 -15.90
N THR A 25 -6.55 5.36 -15.20
CA THR A 25 -7.32 5.76 -14.02
C THR A 25 -6.36 6.41 -13.00
N PRO A 26 -6.61 7.65 -12.55
CA PRO A 26 -5.83 8.24 -11.48
C PRO A 26 -5.92 7.36 -10.24
N GLY A 27 -4.79 6.83 -9.77
CA GLY A 27 -4.71 6.03 -8.54
C GLY A 27 -4.19 4.60 -8.69
N THR A 28 -4.06 4.06 -9.90
CA THR A 28 -3.42 2.74 -10.10
C THR A 28 -1.95 2.95 -10.47
N THR A 29 -1.05 2.87 -9.48
CA THR A 29 0.38 2.86 -9.76
C THR A 29 0.72 1.61 -10.58
N VAL A 30 1.31 1.79 -11.76
CA VAL A 30 1.77 0.66 -12.58
C VAL A 30 2.92 -0.03 -11.83
N VAL A 31 2.61 -1.16 -11.19
CA VAL A 31 3.60 -2.03 -10.58
C VAL A 31 4.46 -2.61 -11.70
N ASN A 32 5.74 -2.30 -11.74
CA ASN A 32 6.66 -2.91 -12.70
C ASN A 32 7.24 -4.23 -12.16
N ALA A 33 7.75 -5.07 -13.07
CA ALA A 33 8.28 -6.39 -12.72
C ALA A 33 9.44 -6.33 -11.71
N GLU A 34 10.26 -5.28 -11.81
CA GLU A 34 11.39 -5.04 -10.90
C GLU A 34 10.91 -4.84 -9.45
N PHE A 35 9.84 -4.08 -9.24
CA PHE A 35 9.25 -3.87 -7.92
C PHE A 35 8.66 -5.17 -7.34
N LEU A 36 7.96 -5.96 -8.16
CA LEU A 36 7.45 -7.27 -7.72
C LEU A 36 8.59 -8.24 -7.37
N PHE A 37 9.68 -8.20 -8.13
CA PHE A 37 10.88 -8.99 -7.83
C PHE A 37 11.48 -8.60 -6.48
N GLN A 38 11.65 -7.29 -6.23
CA GLN A 38 12.14 -6.80 -4.94
C GLN A 38 11.22 -7.22 -3.79
N PHE A 39 9.91 -7.02 -3.92
CA PHE A 39 8.93 -7.47 -2.93
C PHE A 39 9.03 -8.98 -2.66
N LYS A 40 9.19 -9.80 -3.69
CA LYS A 40 9.34 -11.25 -3.55
C LYS A 40 10.67 -11.67 -2.95
N SER A 41 11.73 -10.87 -3.12
CA SER A 41 12.99 -11.07 -2.42
C SER A 41 12.82 -10.81 -0.91
N ASP A 42 12.15 -9.70 -0.55
CA ASP A 42 11.97 -9.31 0.85
C ASP A 42 10.94 -10.19 1.57
N PHE A 43 9.91 -10.64 0.85
CA PHE A 43 8.80 -11.43 1.39
C PHE A 43 8.50 -12.67 0.52
N PRO A 44 9.39 -13.68 0.50
CA PRO A 44 9.32 -14.81 -0.43
C PRO A 44 8.04 -15.64 -0.30
N THR A 45 7.48 -15.74 0.89
CA THR A 45 6.28 -16.52 1.17
C THR A 45 5.00 -15.68 1.22
N ALA A 46 5.08 -14.35 1.06
CA ALA A 46 3.92 -13.49 1.16
C ALA A 46 3.10 -13.46 -0.13
N THR A 47 1.79 -13.29 0.01
CA THR A 47 0.87 -13.08 -1.12
C THR A 47 0.64 -11.59 -1.31
N PHE A 48 1.23 -11.02 -2.38
CA PHE A 48 0.99 -9.64 -2.81
C PHE A 48 -0.51 -9.40 -3.04
N LYS A 49 -1.02 -8.23 -2.66
CA LYS A 49 -2.40 -7.81 -2.91
C LYS A 49 -2.45 -6.59 -3.80
N GLU A 50 -1.92 -5.48 -3.32
CA GLU A 50 -1.96 -4.20 -4.03
C GLU A 50 -0.81 -3.30 -3.59
N VAL A 51 -0.55 -2.26 -4.38
CA VAL A 51 0.35 -1.19 -4.01
C VAL A 51 -0.37 0.14 -4.16
N GLU A 52 -0.11 1.05 -3.24
CA GLU A 52 -0.51 2.45 -3.33
C GLU A 52 0.73 3.32 -3.22
N PHE A 53 0.78 4.43 -3.94
CA PHE A 53 1.82 5.45 -3.73
C PHE A 53 1.22 6.65 -2.99
N LYS A 54 1.66 6.85 -1.74
CA LYS A 54 1.12 7.91 -0.88
C LYS A 54 2.22 8.45 0.04
N ASP A 55 2.21 9.75 0.27
CA ASP A 55 3.15 10.45 1.15
C ASP A 55 4.62 10.10 0.87
N GLY A 56 4.96 9.97 -0.42
CA GLY A 56 6.30 9.70 -0.90
C GLY A 56 6.77 8.24 -0.78
N HIS A 57 5.90 7.33 -0.36
CA HIS A 57 6.22 5.91 -0.19
C HIS A 57 5.32 5.03 -1.06
N TYR A 58 5.85 3.88 -1.48
CA TYR A 58 5.02 2.78 -1.95
C TYR A 58 4.55 1.97 -0.74
N LYS A 59 3.25 1.90 -0.53
CA LYS A 59 2.61 1.06 0.48
C LYS A 59 2.13 -0.23 -0.17
N VAL A 60 2.79 -1.33 0.13
CA VAL A 60 2.49 -2.64 -0.43
C VAL A 60 1.67 -3.42 0.58
N TYR A 61 0.43 -3.74 0.24
CA TYR A 61 -0.42 -4.60 1.06
C TYR A 61 -0.25 -6.05 0.63
N PHE A 62 -0.20 -6.95 1.62
CA PHE A 62 0.01 -8.37 1.39
C PHE A 62 -0.59 -9.22 2.52
N ILE A 63 -0.71 -10.51 2.26
CA ILE A 63 -0.97 -11.51 3.29
C ILE A 63 0.37 -12.14 3.67
N SER A 64 0.75 -11.99 4.93
CA SER A 64 1.99 -12.56 5.47
C SER A 64 1.85 -14.08 5.68
N ASN A 65 2.95 -14.73 6.07
CA ASN A 65 3.00 -16.17 6.32
C ASN A 65 2.06 -16.66 7.43
N ASN A 66 1.68 -15.78 8.37
CA ASN A 66 0.70 -16.08 9.41
C ASN A 66 -0.77 -15.93 8.95
N GLY A 67 -0.99 -15.62 7.66
CA GLY A 67 -2.32 -15.44 7.07
C GLY A 67 -2.97 -14.09 7.39
N LYS A 68 -2.28 -13.16 8.06
CA LYS A 68 -2.84 -11.85 8.43
C LYS A 68 -2.55 -10.79 7.37
N PRO A 69 -3.50 -9.85 7.16
CA PRO A 69 -3.23 -8.63 6.41
C PRO A 69 -2.06 -7.87 7.02
N SER A 70 -1.10 -7.51 6.18
CA SER A 70 0.12 -6.81 6.53
C SER A 70 0.42 -5.79 5.44
N TYR A 71 1.29 -4.83 5.74
CA TYR A 71 1.80 -3.93 4.71
C TYR A 71 3.26 -3.55 4.95
N ALA A 72 3.94 -3.16 3.87
CA ALA A 72 5.31 -2.69 3.89
C ALA A 72 5.40 -1.34 3.20
N LEU A 73 6.24 -0.47 3.73
CA LEU A 73 6.56 0.82 3.14
C LEU A 73 7.90 0.72 2.44
N TYR A 74 7.93 1.11 1.18
CA TYR A 74 9.14 1.25 0.38
C TYR A 74 9.37 2.72 0.03
N SER A 75 10.63 3.12 -0.02
CA SER A 75 11.04 4.44 -0.51
C SER A 75 10.78 4.58 -2.02
N ARG A 76 10.97 5.78 -2.58
CA ARG A 76 10.91 5.99 -4.04
C ARG A 76 11.94 5.16 -4.80
N ASP A 77 13.06 4.87 -4.16
CA ASP A 77 14.15 4.04 -4.69
C ASP A 77 13.89 2.55 -4.49
N LYS A 78 12.66 2.19 -4.05
CA LYS A 78 12.19 0.81 -3.83
C LYS A 78 12.96 0.08 -2.72
N GLU A 79 13.55 0.81 -1.79
CA GLU A 79 14.17 0.23 -0.60
C GLU A 79 13.14 0.03 0.51
N LEU A 80 13.17 -1.11 1.20
CA LEU A 80 12.27 -1.40 2.31
C LEU A 80 12.56 -0.47 3.49
N VAL A 81 11.58 0.35 3.89
CA VAL A 81 11.68 1.31 4.99
C VAL A 81 11.17 0.71 6.29
N GLU A 82 9.94 0.19 6.27
CA GLU A 82 9.26 -0.32 7.46
C GLU A 82 8.27 -1.40 7.07
N THR A 83 8.09 -2.40 7.94
CA THR A 83 7.10 -3.46 7.76
C THR A 83 6.13 -3.48 8.93
N TYR A 84 4.86 -3.67 8.61
CA TYR A 84 3.73 -3.73 9.54
C TYR A 84 3.10 -5.10 9.40
N PHE A 85 3.56 -6.04 10.22
CA PHE A 85 3.04 -7.40 10.25
C PHE A 85 1.77 -7.44 11.08
N GLY A 86 0.65 -7.85 10.47
CA GLY A 86 -0.58 -8.11 11.21
C GLY A 86 -0.37 -9.22 12.23
N ILE A 87 -0.77 -8.98 13.48
CA ILE A 87 -0.68 -9.96 14.58
C ILE A 87 -2.05 -10.17 15.24
N SER A 88 -2.13 -11.11 16.18
CA SER A 88 -3.30 -11.24 17.04
C SER A 88 -3.24 -10.23 18.18
N GLU A 89 -4.40 -9.74 18.63
CA GLU A 89 -4.50 -8.91 19.84
C GLU A 89 -3.90 -9.62 21.07
N ASN A 90 -3.96 -10.96 21.09
CA ASN A 90 -3.40 -11.76 22.16
C ASN A 90 -1.87 -11.67 22.23
N ASP A 91 -1.22 -11.40 21.09
CA ASP A 91 0.25 -11.29 20.96
C ASP A 91 0.76 -9.93 21.45
N LEU A 92 -0.13 -8.98 21.78
CA LEU A 92 0.26 -7.73 22.40
C LEU A 92 0.81 -7.95 23.83
N PRO A 93 1.82 -7.17 24.24
CA PRO A 93 2.28 -7.13 25.62
C PRO A 93 1.12 -6.89 26.59
N LEU A 94 1.16 -7.53 27.76
CA LEU A 94 0.11 -7.42 28.77
C LEU A 94 -0.12 -5.96 29.20
N ILE A 95 0.94 -5.18 29.30
CA ILE A 95 0.90 -3.76 29.67
C ILE A 95 0.11 -2.95 28.64
N SER A 96 0.35 -3.18 27.34
CA SER A 96 -0.42 -2.54 26.26
C SER A 96 -1.90 -2.89 26.32
N LYS A 97 -2.23 -4.18 26.50
CA LYS A 97 -3.63 -4.64 26.62
C LYS A 97 -4.34 -3.98 27.80
N SER A 98 -3.67 -3.90 28.95
CA SER A 98 -4.21 -3.22 30.12
C SER A 98 -4.47 -1.74 29.84
N HIS A 99 -3.52 -1.04 29.21
CA HIS A 99 -3.69 0.36 28.87
C HIS A 99 -4.88 0.59 27.94
N ILE A 100 -5.04 -0.24 26.89
CA ILE A 100 -6.15 -0.15 25.93
C ILE A 100 -7.49 -0.37 26.63
N ASN A 101 -7.61 -1.45 27.40
CA ASN A 101 -8.86 -1.79 28.08
C ASN A 101 -9.29 -0.72 29.10
N THR A 102 -8.33 -0.05 29.75
CA THR A 102 -8.62 1.01 30.72
C THR A 102 -8.91 2.35 30.05
N LYS A 103 -8.12 2.75 29.04
CA LYS A 103 -8.19 4.08 28.42
C LYS A 103 -9.26 4.17 27.33
N TYR A 104 -9.51 3.06 26.63
CA TYR A 104 -10.36 3.00 25.45
C TYR A 104 -11.46 1.91 25.53
N PRO A 105 -12.21 1.80 26.64
CA PRO A 105 -13.20 0.72 26.81
C PRO A 105 -14.33 0.75 25.77
N ALA A 106 -14.60 1.91 25.17
CA ALA A 106 -15.64 2.09 24.15
C ALA A 106 -15.12 1.97 22.70
N HIS A 107 -13.83 1.74 22.50
CA HIS A 107 -13.20 1.68 21.17
C HIS A 107 -12.60 0.30 20.94
N PRO A 108 -13.33 -0.61 20.28
CA PRO A 108 -12.82 -1.93 19.94
C PRO A 108 -11.54 -1.86 19.10
N ILE A 109 -10.66 -2.83 19.27
CA ILE A 109 -9.50 -3.00 18.42
C ILE A 109 -9.96 -3.45 17.03
N GLU A 110 -9.47 -2.75 15.99
CA GLU A 110 -9.74 -3.08 14.58
C GLU A 110 -8.61 -3.94 14.01
N ALA A 111 -7.36 -3.59 14.33
CA ALA A 111 -6.18 -4.31 13.89
C ALA A 111 -5.00 -4.09 14.83
N THR A 112 -4.06 -5.02 14.82
CA THR A 112 -2.80 -4.89 15.55
C THR A 112 -1.64 -5.24 14.64
N TYR A 113 -0.56 -4.47 14.76
CA TYR A 113 0.63 -4.63 13.94
C TYR A 113 1.88 -4.70 14.81
N LEU A 114 2.76 -5.64 14.50
CA LEU A 114 4.16 -5.59 14.88
C LEU A 114 4.92 -4.80 13.80
N VAL A 115 5.60 -3.75 14.20
CA VAL A 115 6.32 -2.85 13.33
C VAL A 115 7.81 -3.11 13.44
N THR A 116 8.44 -3.42 12.31
CA THR A 116 9.88 -3.69 12.21
C THR A 116 10.53 -2.80 11.17
N SER A 117 11.74 -2.32 11.47
CA SER A 117 12.56 -1.51 10.57
C SER A 117 14.04 -1.79 10.85
N PRO A 118 14.95 -1.72 9.86
CA PRO A 118 16.35 -2.14 10.04
C PRO A 118 17.10 -1.47 11.21
N ASN A 119 16.78 -0.22 11.51
CA ASN A 119 17.55 0.62 12.45
C ASN A 119 16.75 1.13 13.66
N ARG A 120 15.59 0.55 13.95
CA ARG A 120 14.78 0.96 15.11
C ARG A 120 14.26 -0.24 15.88
N PRO A 121 14.12 -0.15 17.21
CA PRO A 121 13.46 -1.17 18.00
C PRO A 121 12.06 -1.48 17.46
N ALA A 122 11.66 -2.74 17.61
CA ALA A 122 10.31 -3.18 17.30
C ALA A 122 9.29 -2.39 18.12
N ARG A 123 8.13 -2.14 17.50
CA ARG A 123 7.02 -1.39 18.10
C ARG A 123 5.71 -2.10 17.81
N TYR A 124 4.70 -1.83 18.62
CA TYR A 124 3.34 -2.27 18.31
C TYR A 124 2.50 -1.07 17.92
N ILE A 125 1.61 -1.26 16.95
CA ILE A 125 0.54 -0.32 16.64
C ILE A 125 -0.79 -1.02 16.80
N VAL A 126 -1.71 -0.37 17.49
CA VAL A 126 -3.08 -0.83 17.66
C VAL A 126 -4.01 0.17 17.00
N LYS A 127 -4.74 -0.30 15.99
CA LYS A 127 -5.79 0.47 15.36
C LYS A 127 -7.07 0.32 16.14
N LEU A 128 -7.69 1.44 16.52
CA LEU A 128 -8.89 1.46 17.35
C LEU A 128 -10.05 2.04 16.56
N LYS A 129 -11.23 1.44 16.70
CA LYS A 129 -12.42 1.90 15.98
C LYS A 129 -12.90 3.25 16.53
N ASN A 130 -13.18 4.19 15.63
CA ASN A 130 -13.73 5.52 15.94
C ASN A 130 -12.85 6.38 16.87
N THR A 131 -11.53 6.18 16.89
CA THR A 131 -10.59 7.02 17.65
C THR A 131 -9.19 6.96 17.04
N GLU A 132 -8.22 7.58 17.68
CA GLU A 132 -6.82 7.57 17.26
C GLU A 132 -6.16 6.19 17.43
N ASP A 133 -5.22 5.88 16.53
CA ASP A 133 -4.39 4.69 16.63
C ASP A 133 -3.30 4.90 17.68
N VAL A 134 -2.83 3.83 18.31
CA VAL A 134 -1.88 3.93 19.43
C VAL A 134 -0.61 3.14 19.17
N MET A 135 0.54 3.75 19.46
CA MET A 135 1.85 3.11 19.35
C MET A 135 2.43 2.76 20.71
N TYR A 136 3.01 1.56 20.80
CA TYR A 136 3.71 1.04 21.97
C TYR A 136 5.15 0.61 21.63
N SER A 137 6.03 0.61 22.63
CA SER A 137 7.37 0.02 22.51
C SER A 137 7.30 -1.50 22.42
N GLY A 138 8.43 -2.16 22.14
CA GLY A 138 8.51 -3.63 22.12
C GLY A 138 8.17 -4.30 23.47
N GLU A 139 8.37 -3.57 24.58
CA GLU A 139 8.00 -3.99 25.94
C GLU A 139 6.53 -3.65 26.28
N GLY A 140 5.86 -2.90 25.39
CA GLY A 140 4.45 -2.56 25.52
C GLY A 140 4.15 -1.22 26.19
N TYR A 141 5.16 -0.39 26.46
CA TYR A 141 4.95 0.94 27.02
C TYR A 141 4.35 1.88 25.98
N PHE A 142 3.35 2.66 26.38
CA PHE A 142 2.75 3.68 25.51
C PHE A 142 3.81 4.68 25.05
N LEU A 143 3.86 4.95 23.75
CA LEU A 143 4.78 5.92 23.17
C LEU A 143 4.05 7.18 22.73
N ARG A 144 3.06 7.04 21.85
CA ARG A 144 2.31 8.16 21.28
C ARG A 144 1.03 7.70 20.59
N TYR A 145 0.17 8.67 20.33
CA TYR A 145 -0.97 8.53 19.42
C TYR A 145 -0.52 8.73 17.96
N ILE A 146 -1.27 8.13 17.04
CA ILE A 146 -1.07 8.25 15.60
C ILE A 146 -2.38 8.73 15.00
N LYS A 147 -2.31 9.84 14.26
CA LYS A 147 -3.40 10.31 13.42
C LYS A 147 -3.08 9.89 12.00
N ASP A 148 -3.88 8.96 11.47
CA ASP A 148 -3.75 8.38 10.13
C ASP A 148 -2.41 7.65 9.90
N LEU A 149 -2.41 6.32 10.00
CA LEU A 149 -1.32 5.49 9.48
C LEU A 149 -1.18 5.73 7.97
N ILE A 150 -0.10 6.42 7.58
CA ILE A 150 0.31 6.79 6.20
C ILE A 150 -0.37 5.92 5.14
#